data_AF-A0AA38LH87-F1
#
_entry.id   AF-A0AA38LH87-F1
#
_cell.length_a   1.000
_cell.length_b   1.000
_cell.length_c   1.000
_cell.angle_alpha   90.00
_cell.angle_beta   90.00
_cell.angle_gamma   90.00
#
_symmetry.space_group_name_H-M   'P 1'
#
loop_
_entity.id
_entity.type
_entity.pdbx_description
1 polymer ?
#
loop_
_entity_poly.entity_id
_entity_poly.type
_entity_poly.pdbx_seq_one_letter_code
_entity_poly.pdbx_strand_id
1 'polypeptide(L)'
;ETLSHSSNYLASRTSKMAKPSHQEQVTNFTKACVSFNEVTIPSIRSILKRLNLFLETAEVALQNALLSHTEGLLKTAITCLQEIQSIDELRDGDLEEGIVAFIQKLSAFLIVVPGHPTLGAFFILKGLLTLLDSQLWLMPGLRSMQAFSAIISLTAALSQKELPYHIGNKEVISNDELYHGESSYNEELVAISNVLVQKILDSLNQAPNSYALANQALDICNSLLTSFK
;
A
#
# COMPACT_ATOMS: atom_id res chain seq x y z
N GLU A 1 -16.62 0.03 -12.24
CA GLU A 1 -16.40 1.13 -11.30
C GLU A 1 -17.61 1.37 -10.41
N THR A 2 -18.72 1.95 -10.88
CA THR A 2 -19.91 2.25 -10.04
C THR A 2 -20.43 1.03 -9.28
N LEU A 3 -20.54 -0.13 -9.95
CA LEU A 3 -20.96 -1.38 -9.30
C LEU A 3 -19.98 -1.83 -8.20
N SER A 4 -18.68 -1.65 -8.43
CA SER A 4 -17.63 -2.04 -7.47
C SER A 4 -17.66 -1.15 -6.23
N HIS A 5 -17.81 0.17 -6.39
CA HIS A 5 -18.01 1.08 -5.26
C HIS A 5 -19.30 0.78 -4.51
N SER A 6 -20.41 0.53 -5.21
CA SER A 6 -21.67 0.12 -4.58
C SER A 6 -21.54 -1.18 -3.80
N SER A 7 -20.79 -2.16 -4.31
CA SER A 7 -20.49 -3.42 -3.61
C SER A 7 -19.67 -3.18 -2.34
N ASN A 8 -18.58 -2.40 -2.42
CA ASN A 8 -17.77 -2.00 -1.25
C ASN A 8 -18.61 -1.26 -0.19
N TYR A 9 -19.47 -0.35 -0.63
CA TYR A 9 -20.35 0.41 0.24
C TYR A 9 -21.39 -0.48 0.94
N LEU A 10 -22.02 -1.39 0.21
CA LEU A 10 -22.97 -2.35 0.78
C LEU A 10 -22.28 -3.24 1.82
N ALA A 11 -21.13 -3.82 1.48
CA ALA A 11 -20.34 -4.63 2.40
C ALA A 11 -19.99 -3.85 3.68
N SER A 12 -19.47 -2.64 3.54
CA SER A 12 -19.11 -1.78 4.67
C SER A 12 -20.31 -1.42 5.55
N ARG A 13 -21.46 -1.10 4.93
CA ARG A 13 -22.68 -0.75 5.66
C ARG A 13 -23.28 -1.94 6.39
N THR A 14 -23.37 -3.09 5.74
CA THR A 14 -23.91 -4.31 6.35
C THR A 14 -23.07 -4.71 7.56
N SER A 15 -21.74 -4.61 7.44
CA SER A 15 -20.79 -4.93 8.53
C SER A 15 -20.95 -4.01 9.74
N LYS A 16 -21.18 -2.71 9.52
CA LYS A 16 -21.43 -1.74 10.61
C LYS A 16 -22.79 -1.94 11.31
N MET A 17 -23.77 -2.50 10.63
CA MET A 17 -25.11 -2.75 11.15
C MET A 17 -25.28 -4.16 11.74
N ALA A 18 -24.21 -4.96 11.73
CA ALA A 18 -24.25 -6.35 12.17
C ALA A 18 -24.61 -6.44 13.66
N LYS A 19 -25.61 -7.28 13.97
CA LYS A 19 -25.85 -7.75 15.33
C LYS A 19 -25.03 -9.02 15.56
N PRO A 20 -24.59 -9.32 16.80
CA PRO A 20 -23.84 -10.54 17.09
C PRO A 20 -24.54 -11.82 16.61
N SER A 21 -25.88 -11.84 16.60
CA SER A 21 -26.69 -12.99 16.14
C SER A 21 -26.64 -13.26 14.63
N HIS A 22 -26.16 -12.31 13.82
CA HIS A 22 -26.12 -12.43 12.35
C HIS A 22 -24.69 -12.31 11.80
N GLN A 23 -23.67 -12.43 12.65
CA GLN A 23 -22.28 -12.16 12.28
C GLN A 23 -21.81 -13.05 11.12
N GLU A 24 -22.19 -14.32 11.13
CA GLU A 24 -21.82 -15.27 10.08
C GLU A 24 -22.44 -14.90 8.72
N GLN A 25 -23.74 -14.57 8.68
CA GLN A 25 -24.41 -14.18 7.43
C GLN A 25 -23.84 -12.87 6.88
N VAL A 26 -23.53 -11.91 7.75
CA VAL A 26 -22.88 -10.65 7.36
C VAL A 26 -21.49 -10.91 6.79
N THR A 27 -20.69 -11.76 7.44
CA THR A 27 -19.36 -12.14 6.96
C THR A 27 -19.43 -12.81 5.59
N ASN A 28 -20.34 -13.76 5.41
CA ASN A 28 -20.56 -14.44 4.13
C ASN A 28 -21.02 -13.47 3.03
N PHE A 29 -21.89 -12.51 3.36
CA PHE A 29 -22.31 -11.47 2.43
C PHE A 29 -21.15 -10.55 2.02
N THR A 30 -20.37 -10.06 2.99
CA THR A 30 -19.17 -9.25 2.72
C THR A 30 -18.18 -10.02 1.85
N LYS A 31 -17.94 -11.30 2.14
CA LYS A 31 -17.09 -12.17 1.34
C LYS A 31 -17.57 -12.28 -0.11
N ALA A 32 -18.88 -12.41 -0.33
CA ALA A 32 -19.46 -12.42 -1.67
C ALA A 32 -19.26 -11.08 -2.40
N CYS A 33 -19.45 -9.94 -1.73
CA CYS A 33 -19.19 -8.61 -2.28
C CYS A 33 -17.73 -8.41 -2.68
N VAL A 34 -16.79 -8.84 -1.82
CA VAL A 34 -15.36 -8.78 -2.08
C VAL A 34 -14.98 -9.68 -3.26
N SER A 35 -15.45 -10.93 -3.27
CA SER A 35 -15.19 -11.88 -4.37
C SER A 35 -15.76 -11.39 -5.71
N PHE A 36 -16.94 -10.77 -5.69
CA PHE A 36 -17.52 -10.11 -6.87
C PHE A 36 -16.61 -9.00 -7.39
N ASN A 37 -16.03 -8.19 -6.50
CA ASN A 37 -15.11 -7.13 -6.88
C ASN A 37 -13.78 -7.66 -7.42
N GLU A 38 -13.22 -8.72 -6.81
CA GLU A 38 -12.00 -9.39 -7.29
C GLU A 38 -12.11 -9.83 -8.76
N VAL A 39 -13.26 -10.36 -9.17
CA VAL A 39 -13.48 -10.81 -10.57
C VAL A 39 -13.91 -9.69 -11.51
N THR A 40 -14.53 -8.62 -10.99
CA THR A 40 -15.10 -7.54 -11.82
C THR A 40 -14.11 -6.40 -12.06
N ILE A 41 -13.32 -6.01 -11.06
CA ILE A 41 -12.35 -4.90 -11.17
C ILE A 41 -11.38 -5.09 -12.36
N PRO A 42 -10.82 -6.30 -12.63
CA PRO A 42 -9.93 -6.50 -13.78
C PRO A 42 -10.51 -6.08 -15.14
N SER A 43 -11.84 -6.08 -15.30
CA SER A 43 -12.51 -5.67 -16.54
C SER A 43 -12.52 -4.15 -16.78
N ILE A 44 -12.12 -3.34 -15.80
CA ILE A 44 -12.10 -1.88 -15.88
C ILE A 44 -10.87 -1.43 -16.66
N ARG A 45 -11.08 -0.66 -17.74
CA ARG A 45 -9.99 -0.22 -18.64
C ARG A 45 -8.95 0.68 -17.97
N SER A 46 -9.39 1.63 -17.14
CA SER A 46 -8.46 2.58 -16.51
C SER A 46 -7.67 1.90 -15.40
N ILE A 47 -6.34 1.95 -15.51
CA ILE A 47 -5.43 1.43 -14.50
C ILE A 47 -5.57 2.13 -13.16
N LEU A 48 -5.61 3.48 -13.12
CA LEU A 48 -5.78 4.22 -11.88
C LEU A 48 -7.08 3.84 -11.16
N LYS A 49 -8.16 3.63 -11.90
CA LYS A 49 -9.43 3.19 -11.31
C LYS A 49 -9.31 1.79 -10.75
N ARG A 50 -8.64 0.87 -11.43
CA ARG A 50 -8.38 -0.48 -10.90
C ARG A 50 -7.54 -0.44 -9.62
N LEU A 51 -6.43 0.30 -9.63
CA LEU A 51 -5.55 0.44 -8.46
C LEU A 51 -6.30 0.94 -7.22
N ASN A 52 -7.06 2.04 -7.36
CA ASN A 52 -7.85 2.58 -6.25
C ASN A 52 -8.95 1.60 -5.81
N LEU A 53 -9.67 0.96 -6.75
CA LEU A 53 -10.72 0.01 -6.40
C LEU A 53 -10.20 -1.25 -5.71
N PHE A 54 -9.05 -1.79 -6.12
CA PHE A 54 -8.44 -2.91 -5.43
C PHE A 54 -8.05 -2.54 -4.00
N LEU A 55 -7.48 -1.34 -3.80
CA LEU A 55 -7.12 -0.86 -2.47
C LEU A 55 -8.37 -0.66 -1.59
N GLU A 56 -9.40 0.02 -2.09
CA GLU A 56 -10.66 0.19 -1.39
C GLU A 56 -11.31 -1.15 -1.03
N THR A 57 -11.32 -2.12 -1.94
CA THR A 57 -11.86 -3.45 -1.65
C THR A 57 -10.99 -4.21 -0.65
N ALA A 58 -9.67 -4.02 -0.66
CA ALA A 58 -8.76 -4.61 0.32
C ALA A 58 -9.00 -4.03 1.72
N GLU A 59 -9.26 -2.73 1.84
CA GLU A 59 -9.65 -2.08 3.10
C GLU A 59 -10.96 -2.67 3.65
N VAL A 60 -11.97 -2.84 2.79
CA VAL A 60 -13.25 -3.48 3.18
C VAL A 60 -13.04 -4.92 3.62
N ALA A 61 -12.19 -5.67 2.92
CA ALA A 61 -11.84 -7.05 3.28
C ALA A 61 -11.15 -7.11 4.64
N LEU A 62 -10.15 -6.25 4.87
CA LEU A 62 -9.38 -6.22 6.11
C LEU A 62 -10.26 -5.82 7.31
N GLN A 63 -11.12 -4.80 7.17
CA GLN A 63 -12.06 -4.40 8.22
C GLN A 63 -13.00 -5.54 8.67
N ASN A 64 -13.19 -6.55 7.81
CA ASN A 64 -14.01 -7.73 8.06
C ASN A 64 -13.19 -9.00 8.31
N ALA A 65 -11.90 -8.87 8.67
CA ALA A 65 -10.99 -9.97 8.95
C ALA A 65 -10.84 -10.99 7.79
N LEU A 66 -11.09 -10.57 6.55
CA LEU A 66 -10.90 -11.39 5.36
C LEU A 66 -9.44 -11.31 4.87
N LEU A 67 -8.51 -11.84 5.67
CA LEU A 67 -7.06 -11.66 5.45
C LEU A 67 -6.58 -12.20 4.10
N SER A 68 -7.05 -13.39 3.69
CA SER A 68 -6.65 -13.98 2.40
C SER A 68 -7.12 -13.16 1.19
N HIS A 69 -8.32 -12.57 1.27
CA HIS A 69 -8.81 -11.66 0.23
C HIS A 69 -8.01 -10.35 0.21
N THR A 70 -7.71 -9.79 1.38
CA THR A 70 -6.87 -8.60 1.51
C THR A 70 -5.52 -8.82 0.82
N GLU A 71 -4.83 -9.92 1.12
CA GLU A 71 -3.55 -10.26 0.49
C GLU A 71 -3.68 -10.40 -1.03
N GLY A 72 -4.69 -11.14 -1.51
CA GLY A 72 -4.92 -11.36 -2.94
C GLY A 72 -5.17 -10.05 -3.71
N LEU A 73 -5.99 -9.18 -3.14
CA LEU A 73 -6.29 -7.85 -3.70
C LEU A 73 -5.05 -6.97 -3.76
N LEU A 74 -4.25 -6.92 -2.70
CA LEU A 74 -3.01 -6.12 -2.67
C LEU A 74 -1.99 -6.63 -3.67
N LYS A 75 -1.81 -7.96 -3.79
CA LYS A 75 -0.93 -8.56 -4.80
C LYS A 75 -1.40 -8.23 -6.21
N THR A 76 -2.71 -8.28 -6.45
CA THR A 76 -3.29 -7.93 -7.75
C THR A 76 -3.10 -6.45 -8.06
N ALA A 77 -3.34 -5.56 -7.09
CA ALA A 77 -3.13 -4.12 -7.23
C ALA A 77 -1.67 -3.80 -7.56
N ILE A 78 -0.72 -4.40 -6.83
CA ILE A 78 0.71 -4.24 -7.08
C ILE A 78 1.04 -4.74 -8.50
N THR A 79 0.61 -5.95 -8.86
CA THR A 79 0.88 -6.53 -10.19
C THR A 79 0.31 -5.66 -11.32
N CYS A 80 -0.84 -5.01 -11.13
CA CYS A 80 -1.40 -4.10 -12.13
C CYS A 80 -0.46 -2.94 -12.52
N LEU A 81 0.48 -2.52 -11.65
CA LEU A 81 1.48 -1.50 -12.00
C LEU A 81 2.42 -1.95 -13.14
N GLN A 82 2.55 -3.26 -13.40
CA GLN A 82 3.32 -3.79 -14.54
C GLN A 82 2.69 -3.49 -15.90
N GLU A 83 1.39 -3.20 -15.92
CA GLU A 83 0.67 -2.92 -17.15
C GLU A 83 0.99 -1.53 -17.72
N ILE A 84 1.73 -0.71 -16.99
CA ILE A 84 2.26 0.57 -17.45
C ILE A 84 3.49 0.28 -18.31
N GLN A 85 3.31 0.25 -19.63
CA GLN A 85 4.32 -0.29 -20.55
C GLN A 85 5.24 0.77 -21.13
N SER A 86 4.89 2.06 -21.06
CA SER A 86 5.74 3.11 -21.64
C SER A 86 5.75 4.42 -20.86
N ILE A 87 6.89 5.11 -20.92
CA ILE A 87 7.06 6.48 -20.41
C ILE A 87 6.10 7.45 -21.14
N ASP A 88 5.69 7.13 -22.38
CA ASP A 88 4.75 7.96 -23.15
C ASP A 88 3.31 7.88 -22.63
N GLU A 89 2.90 6.76 -22.01
CA GLU A 89 1.61 6.65 -21.29
C GLU A 89 1.57 7.56 -20.05
N LEU A 90 2.73 7.88 -19.46
CA LEU A 90 2.89 8.78 -18.30
C LEU A 90 3.05 10.24 -18.67
N ARG A 91 3.12 10.59 -19.96
CA ARG A 91 3.04 12.00 -20.38
C ARG A 91 1.68 12.63 -20.05
N ASP A 92 0.70 11.80 -19.72
CA ASP A 92 -0.46 12.20 -18.94
C ASP A 92 -0.03 12.36 -17.47
N GLY A 93 0.29 13.60 -17.07
CA GLY A 93 0.76 13.91 -15.71
C GLY A 93 -0.22 13.46 -14.60
N ASP A 94 -1.51 13.30 -14.95
CA ASP A 94 -2.53 12.78 -14.05
C ASP A 94 -2.31 11.30 -13.71
N LEU A 95 -1.76 10.51 -14.65
CA LEU A 95 -1.43 9.10 -14.41
C LEU A 95 -0.28 8.96 -13.41
N GLU A 96 0.80 9.70 -13.62
CA GLU A 96 1.98 9.68 -12.75
C GLU A 96 1.61 10.11 -11.32
N GLU A 97 0.86 11.22 -11.19
CA GLU A 97 0.37 11.71 -9.91
C GLU A 97 -0.58 10.71 -9.25
N GLY A 98 -1.47 10.09 -10.02
CA GLY A 98 -2.38 9.06 -9.53
C GLY A 98 -1.65 7.82 -9.01
N ILE A 99 -0.53 7.42 -9.62
CA ILE A 99 0.29 6.29 -9.15
C ILE A 99 1.01 6.64 -7.86
N VAL A 100 1.61 7.83 -7.76
CA VAL A 100 2.24 8.30 -6.51
C VAL A 100 1.20 8.34 -5.38
N ALA A 101 0.02 8.89 -5.64
CA ALA A 101 -1.08 8.93 -4.69
C ALA A 101 -1.53 7.52 -4.28
N PHE A 102 -1.56 6.56 -5.21
CA PHE A 102 -1.83 5.16 -4.89
C PHE A 102 -0.76 4.56 -3.98
N ILE A 103 0.53 4.76 -4.27
CA ILE A 103 1.64 4.24 -3.44
C ILE A 103 1.59 4.84 -2.03
N GLN A 104 1.25 6.12 -1.91
CA GLN A 104 1.06 6.77 -0.62
C GLN A 104 -0.07 6.15 0.20
N LYS A 105 -1.25 5.94 -0.42
CA LYS A 105 -2.40 5.29 0.24
C LYS A 105 -2.09 3.84 0.59
N LEU A 106 -1.46 3.10 -0.31
CA LEU A 106 -1.02 1.72 -0.06
C LEU A 106 -0.03 1.68 1.11
N SER A 107 0.95 2.60 1.15
CA SER A 107 1.91 2.68 2.24
C SER A 107 1.22 2.94 3.57
N ALA A 108 0.25 3.85 3.63
CA ALA A 108 -0.56 4.04 4.83
C ALA A 108 -1.34 2.77 5.19
N PHE A 109 -2.00 2.12 4.23
CA PHE A 109 -2.77 0.92 4.49
C PHE A 109 -1.92 -0.24 5.03
N LEU A 110 -0.70 -0.42 4.50
CA LEU A 110 0.22 -1.48 4.92
C LEU A 110 0.69 -1.37 6.38
N ILE A 111 0.54 -0.22 7.04
CA ILE A 111 0.82 -0.07 8.48
C ILE A 111 0.01 -1.10 9.27
N VAL A 112 -1.27 -1.29 8.93
CA VAL A 112 -2.19 -2.16 9.68
C VAL A 112 -2.41 -3.53 9.08
N VAL A 113 -1.86 -3.80 7.89
CA VAL A 113 -1.98 -5.10 7.25
C VAL A 113 -1.10 -6.12 7.99
N PRO A 114 -1.69 -7.21 8.52
CA PRO A 114 -0.93 -8.24 9.19
C PRO A 114 0.09 -8.91 8.25
N GLY A 115 1.24 -9.26 8.79
CA GLY A 115 2.27 -10.02 8.11
C GLY A 115 1.78 -11.38 7.62
N HIS A 116 2.36 -11.89 6.54
CA HIS A 116 2.01 -13.21 6.04
C HIS A 116 2.53 -14.29 7.01
N PRO A 117 1.71 -15.28 7.43
CA PRO A 117 2.08 -16.27 8.45
C PRO A 117 3.34 -17.11 8.11
N THR A 118 3.55 -17.41 6.83
CA THR A 118 4.72 -18.16 6.35
C THR A 118 5.80 -17.32 5.65
N LEU A 119 5.41 -16.28 4.91
CA LEU A 119 6.34 -15.48 4.09
C LEU A 119 6.92 -14.26 4.82
N GLY A 120 6.44 -13.97 6.02
CA GLY A 120 6.96 -12.93 6.90
C GLY A 120 6.21 -11.60 6.86
N ALA A 121 6.58 -10.72 7.79
CA ALA A 121 5.92 -9.44 8.04
C ALA A 121 5.84 -8.53 6.82
N PHE A 122 6.94 -8.46 6.06
CA PHE A 122 7.10 -7.48 5.00
C PHE A 122 6.85 -8.06 3.60
N PHE A 123 6.18 -9.21 3.48
CA PHE A 123 5.98 -9.90 2.21
C PHE A 123 5.38 -8.99 1.11
N ILE A 124 4.30 -8.27 1.43
CA ILE A 124 3.65 -7.37 0.47
C ILE A 124 4.53 -6.16 0.14
N LEU A 125 5.19 -5.57 1.15
CA LEU A 125 6.12 -4.46 0.96
C LEU A 125 7.30 -4.86 0.06
N LYS A 126 7.90 -6.04 0.27
CA LYS A 126 8.98 -6.56 -0.58
C LYS A 126 8.50 -6.82 -1.99
N GLY A 127 7.27 -7.30 -2.17
CA GLY A 127 6.62 -7.43 -3.48
C GLY A 127 6.51 -6.09 -4.21
N LEU A 128 6.07 -5.03 -3.51
CA LEU A 128 6.02 -3.68 -4.05
C LEU A 128 7.42 -3.17 -4.44
N LEU A 129 8.42 -3.30 -3.56
CA LEU A 129 9.78 -2.85 -3.84
C LEU A 129 10.40 -3.56 -5.03
N THR A 130 10.26 -4.88 -5.08
CA THR A 130 10.73 -5.70 -6.21
C THR A 130 10.11 -5.23 -7.52
N LEU A 131 8.83 -4.87 -7.49
CA LEU A 131 8.14 -4.38 -8.66
C LEU A 131 8.63 -3.01 -9.10
N LEU A 132 8.73 -2.05 -8.17
CA LEU A 132 9.18 -0.69 -8.46
C LEU A 132 10.60 -0.71 -9.05
N ASP A 133 11.46 -1.64 -8.60
CA ASP A 133 12.81 -1.83 -9.13
C ASP A 133 12.85 -2.31 -10.58
N SER A 134 11.80 -3.01 -11.03
CA SER A 134 11.70 -3.48 -12.41
C SER A 134 10.99 -2.49 -13.34
N GLN A 135 10.45 -1.38 -12.83
CA GLN A 135 9.67 -0.44 -13.63
C GLN A 135 10.56 0.62 -14.27
N LEU A 136 10.68 0.58 -15.59
CA LEU A 136 11.40 1.59 -16.38
C LEU A 136 10.76 2.98 -16.27
N TRP A 137 9.47 3.04 -15.96
CA TRP A 137 8.73 4.29 -15.87
C TRP A 137 8.97 5.06 -14.56
N LEU A 138 9.49 4.41 -13.53
CA LEU A 138 9.88 5.07 -12.28
C LEU A 138 11.27 5.69 -12.44
N MET A 139 11.39 6.64 -13.38
CA MET A 139 12.65 7.33 -13.62
C MET A 139 13.06 8.18 -12.40
N PRO A 140 14.37 8.36 -12.15
CA PRO A 140 14.88 9.28 -11.13
C PRO A 140 14.28 10.68 -11.30
N GLY A 141 13.79 11.26 -10.21
CA GLY A 141 13.03 12.51 -10.26
C GLY A 141 12.10 12.70 -9.07
N LEU A 142 11.39 13.83 -9.05
CA LEU A 142 10.56 14.22 -7.91
C LEU A 142 9.49 13.18 -7.54
N ARG A 143 8.80 12.60 -8.53
CA ARG A 143 7.69 11.66 -8.28
C ARG A 143 8.17 10.31 -7.75
N SER A 144 9.27 9.78 -8.27
CA SER A 144 9.92 8.59 -7.70
C SER A 144 10.35 8.82 -6.25
N MET A 145 10.87 10.00 -5.93
CA MET A 145 11.21 10.36 -4.55
C MET A 145 9.99 10.46 -3.64
N GLN A 146 8.88 11.01 -4.13
CA GLN A 146 7.62 11.06 -3.38
C GLN A 146 7.12 9.64 -3.05
N ALA A 147 7.20 8.72 -4.02
CA ALA A 147 6.87 7.32 -3.80
C ALA A 147 7.79 6.66 -2.77
N PHE A 148 9.12 6.78 -2.91
CA PHE A 148 10.07 6.21 -1.94
C PHE A 148 9.95 6.84 -0.55
N SER A 149 9.67 8.14 -0.46
CA SER A 149 9.46 8.83 0.83
C SER A 149 8.20 8.33 1.56
N ALA A 150 7.15 7.97 0.81
CA ALA A 150 5.96 7.33 1.39
C ALA A 150 6.29 5.95 1.97
N ILE A 151 7.11 5.17 1.28
CA ILE A 151 7.53 3.85 1.76
C ILE A 151 8.48 3.99 2.97
N ILE A 152 9.37 4.97 2.99
CA ILE A 152 10.17 5.27 4.19
C ILE A 152 9.27 5.63 5.38
N SER A 153 8.24 6.44 5.15
CA SER A 153 7.27 6.77 6.20
C SER A 153 6.57 5.53 6.75
N LEU A 154 6.22 4.57 5.87
CA LEU A 154 5.72 3.27 6.28
C LEU A 154 6.77 2.52 7.14
N THR A 155 8.03 2.44 6.71
CA THR A 155 9.06 1.74 7.50
C THR A 155 9.28 2.38 8.87
N ALA A 156 9.20 3.70 8.97
CA ALA A 156 9.29 4.41 10.23
C ALA A 156 8.08 4.08 11.14
N ALA A 157 6.87 4.09 10.60
CA ALA A 157 5.66 3.69 11.34
C ALA A 157 5.75 2.25 11.85
N LEU A 158 6.23 1.32 11.02
CA LEU A 158 6.42 -0.09 11.38
C LEU A 158 7.55 -0.31 12.42
N SER A 159 8.45 0.67 12.60
CA SER A 159 9.51 0.60 13.61
C SER A 159 9.05 1.03 15.01
N GLN A 160 7.85 1.61 15.11
CA GLN A 160 7.28 2.05 16.38
C GLN A 160 6.89 0.85 17.24
N LYS A 161 6.99 1.01 18.58
CA LYS A 161 6.61 -0.04 19.53
C LYS A 161 5.11 -0.34 19.51
N GLU A 162 4.31 0.67 19.20
CA GLU A 162 2.86 0.62 19.01
C GLU A 162 2.59 1.35 17.69
N LEU A 163 1.79 0.74 16.81
CA LEU A 163 1.51 1.33 15.51
C LEU A 163 0.63 2.58 15.64
N PRO A 164 0.72 3.54 14.69
CA PRO A 164 -0.05 4.78 14.75
C PRO A 164 -1.58 4.61 14.76
N TYR A 165 -2.09 3.48 14.26
CA TYR A 165 -3.51 3.13 14.26
C TYR A 165 -3.68 1.62 14.02
N HIS A 166 -4.87 1.10 14.34
CA HIS A 166 -5.24 -0.31 14.21
C HIS A 166 -6.63 -0.46 13.59
N ILE A 167 -6.92 -1.65 13.07
CA ILE A 167 -8.28 -2.00 12.62
C ILE A 167 -9.15 -2.30 13.84
N GLY A 168 -10.35 -1.69 13.90
CA GLY A 168 -11.25 -1.86 15.05
C GLY A 168 -11.83 -3.27 15.22
N ASN A 169 -11.69 -4.14 14.22
CA ASN A 169 -12.06 -5.54 14.31
C ASN A 169 -10.95 -6.33 15.02
N LYS A 170 -11.27 -6.90 16.18
CA LYS A 170 -10.33 -7.61 17.07
C LYS A 170 -9.75 -8.90 16.49
N GLU A 171 -10.33 -9.43 15.42
CA GLU A 171 -9.79 -10.59 14.71
C GLU A 171 -8.59 -10.20 13.82
N VAL A 172 -8.36 -8.90 13.61
CA VAL A 172 -7.21 -8.37 12.87
C VAL A 172 -6.15 -7.91 13.87
N ILE A 173 -5.09 -8.69 13.99
CA ILE A 173 -3.95 -8.41 14.86
C ILE A 173 -2.84 -7.79 14.00
N SER A 174 -2.37 -6.59 14.35
CA SER A 174 -1.34 -5.87 13.59
C SER A 174 0.09 -6.29 13.99
N ASN A 175 1.08 -5.80 13.25
CA ASN A 175 2.45 -6.32 13.31
C ASN A 175 3.22 -5.98 14.60
N ASP A 176 2.87 -4.87 15.27
CA ASP A 176 3.40 -4.52 16.58
C ASP A 176 3.04 -5.52 17.68
N GLU A 177 1.90 -6.21 17.53
CA GLU A 177 1.50 -7.33 18.38
C GLU A 177 2.02 -8.67 17.85
N LEU A 178 1.87 -8.95 16.55
CA LEU A 178 2.25 -10.25 15.97
C LEU A 178 3.74 -10.55 16.05
N TYR A 179 4.60 -9.53 15.85
CA TYR A 179 6.06 -9.68 15.80
C TYR A 179 6.73 -8.99 17.00
N HIS A 180 5.97 -8.77 18.08
CA HIS A 180 6.44 -8.05 19.25
C HIS A 180 7.74 -8.64 19.81
N GLY A 181 8.80 -7.83 19.85
CA GLY A 181 10.08 -8.21 20.43
C GLY A 181 10.93 -9.16 19.58
N GLU A 182 10.51 -9.49 18.35
CA GLU A 182 11.33 -10.30 17.45
C GLU A 182 12.49 -9.48 16.85
N SER A 183 13.73 -9.96 17.04
CA SER A 183 14.91 -9.28 16.47
C SER A 183 14.93 -9.36 14.94
N SER A 184 14.51 -10.50 14.37
CA SER A 184 14.42 -10.73 12.93
C SER A 184 13.51 -9.72 12.21
N TYR A 185 12.41 -9.31 12.86
CA TYR A 185 11.52 -8.27 12.34
C TYR A 185 12.27 -6.94 12.19
N ASN A 186 12.98 -6.51 13.24
CA ASN A 186 13.71 -5.25 13.25
C ASN A 186 14.91 -5.28 12.28
N GLU A 187 15.64 -6.40 12.22
CA GLU A 187 16.75 -6.58 11.28
C GLU A 187 16.30 -6.48 9.82
N GLU A 188 15.19 -7.13 9.47
CA GLU A 188 14.63 -7.05 8.12
C GLU A 188 14.09 -5.64 7.80
N LEU A 189 13.43 -4.98 8.76
CA LEU A 189 12.94 -3.62 8.59
C LEU A 189 14.08 -2.62 8.37
N VAL A 190 15.19 -2.76 9.11
CA VAL A 190 16.41 -1.96 8.91
C VAL A 190 17.03 -2.22 7.55
N ALA A 191 17.10 -3.49 7.11
CA ALA A 191 17.61 -3.82 5.78
C ALA A 191 16.78 -3.17 4.67
N ILE A 192 15.45 -3.23 4.76
CA ILE A 192 14.53 -2.56 3.83
C ILE A 192 14.73 -1.05 3.84
N SER A 193 14.82 -0.46 5.04
CA SER A 193 15.02 0.99 5.21
C SER A 193 16.33 1.47 4.57
N ASN A 194 17.42 0.71 4.74
CA ASN A 194 18.71 1.04 4.14
C ASN A 194 18.66 1.02 2.60
N VAL A 195 17.96 0.03 2.01
CA VAL A 195 17.76 -0.03 0.55
C VAL A 195 16.99 1.19 0.05
N LEU A 196 15.94 1.60 0.76
CA LEU A 196 15.15 2.79 0.40
C LEU A 196 15.95 4.08 0.49
N VAL A 197 16.72 4.26 1.57
CA VAL A 197 17.60 5.42 1.74
C VAL A 197 18.62 5.48 0.59
N GLN A 198 19.22 4.35 0.21
CA GLN A 198 20.17 4.31 -0.90
C GLN A 198 19.49 4.73 -2.23
N LYS A 199 18.29 4.22 -2.53
CA LYS A 199 17.54 4.62 -3.74
C LYS A 199 17.24 6.12 -3.79
N ILE A 200 16.93 6.71 -2.63
CA ILE A 200 16.70 8.14 -2.52
C ILE A 200 18.00 8.92 -2.79
N LEU A 201 19.12 8.50 -2.20
CA LEU A 201 20.43 9.12 -2.43
C LEU A 201 20.87 9.00 -3.91
N ASP A 202 20.65 7.84 -4.52
CA ASP A 202 20.96 7.62 -5.94
C ASP A 202 20.12 8.52 -6.85
N SER A 203 18.86 8.76 -6.50
CA SER A 203 17.96 9.68 -7.21
C SER A 203 18.40 11.14 -7.05
N LEU A 204 18.82 11.55 -5.84
CA LEU A 204 19.38 12.88 -5.57
C LEU A 204 20.65 13.13 -6.40
N ASN A 205 21.53 12.15 -6.48
CA ASN A 205 22.78 12.24 -7.26
C ASN A 205 22.54 12.39 -8.77
N GLN A 206 21.34 12.07 -9.24
CA GLN A 206 20.94 12.18 -10.65
C GLN A 206 20.13 13.45 -10.94
N ALA A 207 20.00 14.36 -9.96
CA ALA A 207 19.30 15.62 -10.14
C ALA A 207 19.91 16.44 -11.30
N PRO A 208 19.10 16.97 -12.22
CA PRO A 208 19.60 17.62 -13.44
C PRO A 208 20.29 18.96 -13.19
N ASN A 209 20.02 19.61 -12.05
CA ASN A 209 20.61 20.88 -11.67
C ASN A 209 20.53 21.10 -10.15
N SER A 210 21.23 22.12 -9.65
CA SER A 210 21.29 22.45 -8.22
C SER A 210 19.94 22.84 -7.62
N TYR A 211 19.04 23.43 -8.41
CA TYR A 211 17.70 23.81 -7.96
C TYR A 211 16.82 22.57 -7.73
N ALA A 212 16.82 21.62 -8.68
CA ALA A 212 16.12 20.35 -8.54
C ALA A 212 16.66 19.54 -7.35
N LEU A 213 17.98 19.48 -7.20
CA LEU A 213 18.63 18.84 -6.06
C LEU A 213 18.17 19.46 -4.72
N ALA A 214 18.18 20.79 -4.62
CA ALA A 214 17.80 21.49 -3.39
C ALA A 214 16.34 21.23 -3.01
N ASN A 215 15.41 21.31 -3.97
CA ASN A 215 13.99 21.03 -3.71
C ASN A 215 13.76 19.58 -3.30
N GLN A 216 14.36 18.63 -4.02
CA GLN A 216 14.27 17.22 -3.70
C GLN A 216 14.83 16.90 -2.31
N ALA A 217 16.02 17.41 -1.99
CA ALA A 217 16.64 17.23 -0.69
C ALA A 217 15.76 17.79 0.44
N LEU A 218 15.16 18.97 0.24
CA LEU A 218 14.26 19.58 1.21
C LEU A 218 13.01 18.72 1.46
N ASP A 219 12.38 18.21 0.40
CA ASP A 219 11.18 17.36 0.52
C ASP A 219 11.47 16.04 1.26
N ILE A 220 12.63 15.43 0.99
CA ILE A 220 13.09 14.22 1.69
C ILE A 220 13.37 14.53 3.16
N CYS A 221 14.08 15.63 3.46
CA CYS A 221 14.36 16.02 4.84
C CYS A 221 13.07 16.26 5.62
N ASN A 222 12.09 16.94 5.01
CA ASN A 222 10.78 17.15 5.62
C ASN A 222 10.06 15.82 5.87
N SER A 223 10.07 14.92 4.89
CA SER A 223 9.46 13.60 5.02
C SER A 223 10.09 12.81 6.16
N LEU A 224 11.42 12.68 6.20
CA LEU A 224 12.15 12.01 7.28
C LEU A 224 11.86 12.62 8.65
N LEU A 225 11.88 13.96 8.74
CA LEU A 225 11.56 14.67 9.97
C LEU A 225 10.13 14.44 10.45
N THR A 226 9.18 14.19 9.56
CA THR A 226 7.80 13.83 9.95
C THR A 226 7.65 12.37 10.31
N SER A 227 8.40 11.47 9.66
CA SER A 227 8.31 10.03 9.86
C SER A 227 8.94 9.56 11.17
N PHE A 228 9.98 10.24 11.65
CA PHE A 228 10.79 9.85 12.81
C PHE A 228 10.62 10.77 14.04
N LYS A 229 9.47 11.42 14.19
CA LYS A 229 9.08 12.13 15.43
C LYS A 229 8.52 11.15 16.46
#